data_AF-A0A0F0FRJ8-F1
#
_entry.id   AF-A0A0F0FRJ8-F1
#
_cell.length_a   1.000
_cell.length_b   1.000
_cell.length_c   1.000
_cell.angle_alpha   90.00
_cell.angle_beta   90.00
_cell.angle_gamma   90.00
#
_symmetry.space_group_name_H-M   'P 1'
#
loop_
_entity.id
_entity.type
_entity.pdbx_description
1 polymer ?
#
loop_
_entity_poly.entity_id
_entity_poly.type
_entity_poly.pdbx_seq_one_letter_code
_entity_poly.pdbx_strand_id
1 'polypeptide(L)'
;MPTGSQPASPSLGGRMISPTAIGAFALLLWATLPLLTAQARRLPPSELLALSFGVAFLMGLPWLAVLLLGAGPTGIAFVAWDHGTKHGRLALLGVLSYGTPLVAALLLVWFGFAMLTWTLACAAALIVGGAALAMMAPRPPALRRSA
;
A
#
# COMPACT_ATOMS: atom_id res chain seq x y z
N MET A 1 63.38 -7.12 4.50
CA MET A 1 63.02 -5.95 3.68
C MET A 1 61.54 -5.64 3.90
N PRO A 2 61.17 -4.46 4.42
CA PRO A 2 59.78 -4.05 4.60
C PRO A 2 59.36 -3.09 3.47
N THR A 3 58.56 -3.53 2.51
CA THR A 3 57.94 -2.63 1.52
C THR A 3 56.60 -3.18 1.08
N GLY A 4 55.54 -2.45 1.42
CA GLY A 4 54.18 -2.73 1.00
C GLY A 4 53.18 -2.00 1.88
N SER A 5 53.23 -0.67 1.87
CA SER A 5 52.17 0.18 2.40
C SER A 5 50.84 -0.20 1.74
N GLN A 6 49.98 -0.88 2.49
CA GLN A 6 48.58 -1.12 2.14
C GLN A 6 47.94 0.22 1.76
N PRO A 7 47.40 0.40 0.54
CA PRO A 7 46.67 1.60 0.21
C PRO A 7 45.40 1.64 1.06
N ALA A 8 45.20 2.76 1.77
CA ALA A 8 44.01 3.03 2.55
C ALA A 8 42.75 2.76 1.71
N SER A 9 41.92 1.82 2.14
CA SER A 9 40.62 1.58 1.52
C SER A 9 39.80 2.88 1.54
N PRO A 10 39.24 3.34 0.42
CA PRO A 10 38.37 4.50 0.42
C PRO A 10 37.17 4.19 1.32
N SER A 11 37.01 4.98 2.38
CA SER A 11 35.81 4.98 3.20
C SER A 11 34.65 5.42 2.30
N LEU A 12 33.89 4.46 1.77
CA LEU A 12 32.61 4.72 1.13
C LEU A 12 31.62 5.16 2.21
N GLY A 13 31.80 6.39 2.70
CA GLY A 13 30.81 7.14 3.48
C GLY A 13 29.69 7.62 2.56
N GLY A 14 29.11 6.72 1.76
CA GLY A 14 27.86 6.97 1.09
C GLY A 14 26.77 6.83 2.12
N ARG A 15 26.11 7.94 2.50
CA ARG A 15 24.90 7.89 3.33
C ARG A 15 23.85 7.08 2.56
N MET A 16 23.77 5.79 2.83
CA MET A 16 22.68 4.94 2.38
C MET A 16 21.42 5.51 3.04
N ILE A 17 20.63 6.25 2.27
CA ILE A 17 19.31 6.71 2.71
C ILE A 17 18.56 5.44 3.12
N SER A 18 18.27 5.31 4.41
CA SER A 18 17.58 4.12 4.90
C SER A 18 16.19 4.05 4.23
N PRO A 19 15.79 2.90 3.65
CA PRO A 19 14.48 2.75 3.00
C PRO A 19 13.31 3.21 3.89
N THR A 20 13.47 3.09 5.21
CA THR A 20 12.54 3.57 6.23
C THR A 20 12.38 5.10 6.24
N ALA A 21 13.43 5.86 5.95
CA ALA A 21 13.35 7.32 5.87
C ALA A 21 12.51 7.79 4.69
N ILE A 22 12.58 7.07 3.56
CA ILE A 22 11.73 7.32 2.39
C ILE A 22 10.27 7.02 2.73
N GLY A 23 9.99 5.89 3.38
CA GLY A 23 8.64 5.53 3.83
C GLY A 23 8.05 6.51 4.85
N ALA A 24 8.85 6.94 5.83
CA ALA A 24 8.43 7.93 6.83
C ALA A 24 8.14 9.30 6.17
N PHE A 25 8.97 9.72 5.22
CA PHE A 25 8.74 10.94 4.45
C PHE A 25 7.46 10.83 3.59
N ALA A 26 7.20 9.68 2.97
CA ALA A 26 5.97 9.43 2.22
C ALA A 26 4.72 9.54 3.11
N LEU A 27 4.76 8.99 4.33
CA LEU A 27 3.66 9.12 5.30
C LEU A 27 3.44 10.58 5.74
N LEU A 28 4.51 11.34 5.97
CA LEU A 28 4.43 12.78 6.28
C LEU A 28 3.81 13.57 5.12
N LEU A 29 4.22 13.30 3.89
CA LEU A 29 3.62 13.89 2.69
C LEU A 29 2.14 13.53 2.58
N TRP A 30 1.78 12.27 2.85
CA TRP A 30 0.40 11.80 2.76
C TRP A 30 -0.50 12.42 3.84
N ALA A 31 0.01 12.60 5.06
CA ALA A 31 -0.69 13.28 6.14
C ALA A 31 -0.96 14.77 5.86
N THR A 32 -0.15 15.39 5.01
CA THR A 32 -0.30 16.81 4.63
C THR A 32 -1.40 17.03 3.59
N LEU A 33 -1.86 15.98 2.89
CA LEU A 33 -2.94 16.06 1.89
C LEU A 33 -4.22 16.70 2.44
N PRO A 34 -4.84 16.22 3.55
CA PRO A 34 -6.05 16.84 4.09
C PRO A 34 -5.86 18.30 4.51
N LEU A 35 -4.65 18.68 4.93
CA LEU A 35 -4.30 20.07 5.26
C LEU A 35 -4.30 20.96 4.01
N LEU A 36 -3.73 20.48 2.91
CA LEU A 36 -3.75 21.15 1.61
C LEU A 36 -5.16 21.15 0.98
N THR A 37 -5.93 20.06 1.12
CA THR A 37 -7.33 19.99 0.68
C THR A 37 -8.21 20.99 1.42
N ALA A 38 -7.96 21.23 2.71
CA ALA A 38 -8.67 22.25 3.48
C ALA A 38 -8.36 23.68 3.02
N GLN A 39 -7.11 23.95 2.58
CA GLN A 39 -6.66 25.23 2.06
C GLN A 39 -7.06 25.47 0.58
N ALA A 40 -7.13 24.41 -0.22
CA ALA A 40 -7.55 24.46 -1.62
C ALA A 40 -9.01 24.94 -1.80
N ARG A 41 -9.82 24.94 -0.73
CA ARG A 41 -11.17 25.53 -0.70
C ARG A 41 -11.21 27.05 -0.96
N ARG A 42 -10.05 27.71 -1.01
CA ARG A 42 -9.92 29.15 -1.33
C ARG A 42 -9.71 29.43 -2.83
N LEU A 43 -9.56 28.40 -3.67
CA LEU A 43 -9.39 28.54 -5.12
C LEU A 43 -10.71 28.26 -5.87
N PRO A 44 -11.04 29.04 -6.92
CA PRO A 44 -12.24 28.79 -7.72
C PRO A 44 -12.17 27.39 -8.38
N PRO A 45 -13.30 26.64 -8.45
CA PRO A 45 -13.30 25.26 -8.93
C PRO A 45 -12.68 25.03 -10.32
N SER A 46 -12.71 26.05 -11.19
CA SER A 46 -12.17 26.00 -12.55
C SER A 46 -10.64 25.97 -12.60
N GLU A 47 -9.94 26.64 -11.69
CA GLU A 47 -8.47 26.62 -11.64
C GLU A 47 -7.95 25.29 -11.09
N LEU A 48 -8.63 24.73 -10.08
CA LEU A 48 -8.35 23.37 -9.58
C LEU A 48 -8.55 22.31 -10.68
N LEU A 49 -9.59 22.51 -11.50
CA LEU A 49 -9.87 21.66 -12.64
C LEU A 49 -8.76 21.76 -13.70
N ALA A 50 -8.35 22.99 -14.06
CA ALA A 50 -7.28 23.23 -15.02
C ALA A 50 -5.94 22.65 -14.56
N LEU A 51 -5.59 22.78 -13.28
CA LEU A 51 -4.38 22.19 -12.71
C LEU A 51 -4.45 20.66 -12.69
N SER A 52 -5.60 20.07 -12.36
CA SER A 52 -5.79 18.62 -12.36
C SER A 52 -5.65 18.03 -13.77
N PHE A 53 -6.24 18.68 -14.77
CA PHE A 53 -6.08 18.29 -16.17
C PHE A 53 -4.68 18.56 -16.71
N GLY A 54 -4.00 19.63 -16.27
CA GLY A 54 -2.61 19.92 -16.65
C GLY A 54 -1.64 18.88 -16.13
N VAL A 55 -1.77 18.46 -14.86
CA VAL A 55 -0.98 17.37 -14.28
C VAL A 55 -1.29 16.05 -14.98
N ALA A 56 -2.57 15.75 -15.25
CA ALA A 56 -2.97 14.55 -16.00
C ALA A 56 -2.41 14.54 -17.44
N PHE A 57 -2.34 15.70 -18.11
CA PHE A 57 -1.77 15.84 -19.46
C PHE A 57 -0.26 15.62 -19.46
N LEU A 58 0.46 16.20 -18.49
CA LEU A 58 1.91 16.03 -18.35
C LEU A 58 2.29 14.60 -17.92
N MET A 59 1.47 13.95 -17.11
CA MET A 59 1.66 12.56 -16.67
C MET A 59 1.16 11.52 -17.69
N GLY A 60 0.35 11.93 -18.67
CA GLY A 60 -0.29 11.03 -19.63
C GLY A 60 0.66 10.43 -20.68
N LEU A 61 1.87 10.94 -20.87
CA LEU A 61 2.70 10.54 -22.02
C LEU A 61 3.03 9.02 -22.17
N PRO A 62 2.90 8.13 -21.17
CA PRO A 62 2.96 6.68 -21.37
C PRO A 62 1.60 5.98 -21.13
N TRP A 63 0.55 6.37 -21.87
CA TRP A 63 -0.81 5.83 -21.70
C TRP A 63 -0.90 4.30 -21.83
N LEU A 64 -0.12 3.65 -22.69
CA LEU A 64 -0.35 2.24 -23.01
C LEU A 64 -0.01 1.30 -21.83
N ALA A 65 1.10 1.53 -21.13
CA ALA A 65 1.48 0.75 -19.95
C ALA A 65 0.56 1.02 -18.76
N VAL A 66 0.13 2.28 -18.57
CA VAL A 66 -0.81 2.70 -17.52
C VAL A 66 -2.22 2.16 -17.78
N LEU A 67 -2.66 2.10 -19.03
CA LEU A 67 -3.94 1.51 -19.42
C LEU A 67 -3.92 -0.02 -19.27
N LEU A 68 -2.82 -0.70 -19.62
CA LEU A 68 -2.68 -2.15 -19.38
C LEU A 68 -2.60 -2.49 -17.88
N LEU A 69 -1.91 -1.68 -17.07
CA LEU A 69 -1.85 -1.87 -15.61
C LEU A 69 -3.15 -1.47 -14.91
N GLY A 70 -3.82 -0.43 -15.41
CA GLY A 70 -5.05 0.16 -14.88
C GLY A 70 -6.33 -0.56 -15.31
N ALA A 71 -6.42 -1.05 -16.55
CA ALA A 71 -7.52 -1.90 -17.03
C ALA A 71 -7.27 -3.39 -16.76
N GLY A 72 -6.03 -3.78 -16.51
CA GLY A 72 -5.65 -5.15 -16.14
C GLY A 72 -5.97 -5.51 -14.68
N PRO A 73 -5.03 -6.08 -13.91
CA PRO A 73 -5.30 -6.59 -12.56
C PRO A 73 -5.88 -5.53 -11.60
N THR A 74 -5.40 -4.29 -11.73
CA THR A 74 -5.75 -3.19 -10.81
C THR A 74 -7.19 -2.72 -11.01
N GLY A 75 -7.66 -2.62 -12.25
CA GLY A 75 -9.03 -2.19 -12.56
C GLY A 75 -10.07 -3.22 -12.14
N ILE A 76 -9.80 -4.51 -12.42
CA ILE A 76 -10.66 -5.62 -11.99
C ILE A 76 -10.72 -5.68 -10.45
N ALA A 77 -9.59 -5.51 -9.76
CA ALA A 77 -9.55 -5.44 -8.31
C ALA A 77 -10.40 -4.28 -7.75
N PHE A 78 -10.36 -3.11 -8.40
CA PHE A 78 -11.15 -1.96 -7.98
C PHE A 78 -12.67 -2.16 -8.17
N VAL A 79 -13.10 -2.76 -9.28
CA VAL A 79 -14.52 -3.10 -9.51
C VAL A 79 -14.99 -4.17 -8.52
N ALA A 80 -14.18 -5.20 -8.27
CA ALA A 80 -14.48 -6.23 -7.27
C ALA A 80 -14.58 -5.64 -5.86
N TRP A 81 -13.70 -4.68 -5.52
CA TRP A 81 -13.72 -3.95 -4.26
C TRP A 81 -14.94 -3.04 -4.12
N ASP A 82 -15.27 -2.26 -5.16
CA ASP A 82 -16.46 -1.41 -5.18
C ASP A 82 -17.75 -2.24 -5.04
N HIS A 83 -17.83 -3.37 -5.73
CA HIS A 83 -18.94 -4.30 -5.58
C HIS A 83 -19.00 -4.89 -4.16
N GLY A 84 -17.86 -5.30 -3.61
CA GLY A 84 -17.73 -5.82 -2.25
C GLY A 84 -18.16 -4.81 -1.19
N THR A 85 -17.73 -3.55 -1.27
CA THR A 85 -18.10 -2.52 -0.30
C THR A 85 -19.58 -2.16 -0.35
N LYS A 86 -20.21 -2.27 -1.54
CA LYS A 86 -21.64 -1.98 -1.73
C LYS A 86 -22.56 -3.13 -1.33
N HIS A 87 -22.17 -4.39 -1.55
CA HIS A 87 -23.04 -5.56 -1.37
C HIS A 87 -22.55 -6.56 -0.31
N GLY A 88 -21.32 -6.42 0.16
CA GLY A 88 -20.66 -7.33 1.09
C GLY A 88 -20.64 -6.83 2.53
N ARG A 89 -20.16 -7.70 3.43
CA ARG A 89 -19.94 -7.35 4.84
C ARG A 89 -18.62 -6.61 4.98
N LEU A 90 -18.65 -5.30 5.24
CA LEU A 90 -17.44 -4.46 5.36
C LEU A 90 -16.42 -5.00 6.37
N ALA A 91 -16.88 -5.54 7.51
CA ALA A 91 -15.98 -6.12 8.51
C ALA A 91 -15.20 -7.33 7.95
N LEU A 92 -15.82 -8.14 7.10
CA LEU A 92 -15.18 -9.32 6.49
C LEU A 92 -14.20 -8.91 5.38
N LEU A 93 -14.53 -7.87 4.61
CA LEU A 93 -13.62 -7.29 3.63
C LEU A 93 -12.37 -6.69 4.27
N GLY A 94 -12.52 -5.96 5.37
CA GLY A 94 -11.38 -5.42 6.12
C GLY A 94 -10.47 -6.53 6.67
N VAL A 95 -11.05 -7.64 7.14
CA VAL A 95 -10.30 -8.81 7.61
C VAL A 95 -9.57 -9.51 6.45
N LEU A 96 -10.24 -9.73 5.31
CA LEU A 96 -9.65 -10.35 4.12
C LEU A 96 -8.47 -9.54 3.57
N SER A 97 -8.47 -8.22 3.69
CA SER A 97 -7.36 -7.36 3.24
C SER A 97 -6.03 -7.67 3.93
N TYR A 98 -6.04 -8.16 5.18
CA TYR A 98 -4.81 -8.61 5.84
C TYR A 98 -4.20 -9.85 5.20
N GLY A 99 -4.95 -10.62 4.40
CA GLY A 99 -4.45 -11.75 3.60
C GLY A 99 -3.62 -11.35 2.38
N THR A 100 -3.64 -10.07 1.98
CA THR A 100 -2.89 -9.56 0.81
C THR A 100 -1.38 -9.88 0.85
N PRO A 101 -0.62 -9.57 1.92
CA PRO A 101 0.80 -9.93 2.01
C PRO A 101 1.04 -11.44 1.93
N LEU A 102 0.10 -12.28 2.40
CA LEU A 102 0.20 -13.73 2.31
C LEU A 102 0.03 -14.21 0.86
N VAL A 103 -0.97 -13.71 0.14
CA VAL A 103 -1.17 -14.03 -1.28
C VAL A 103 0.04 -13.58 -2.10
N ALA A 104 0.58 -12.39 -1.83
CA ALA A 104 1.80 -11.90 -2.48
C ALA A 104 3.00 -12.82 -2.20
N ALA A 105 3.20 -13.22 -0.96
CA ALA A 105 4.26 -14.15 -0.57
C ALA A 105 4.14 -15.53 -1.25
N LEU A 106 2.93 -16.09 -1.31
CA LEU A 106 2.67 -17.36 -2.00
C LEU A 106 2.93 -17.25 -3.50
N LEU A 107 2.53 -16.14 -4.13
CA LEU A 107 2.83 -15.88 -5.55
C LEU A 107 4.34 -15.79 -5.79
N LEU A 108 5.10 -15.11 -4.92
CA LEU A 108 6.57 -15.04 -5.05
C LEU A 108 7.23 -16.42 -4.94
N VAL A 109 6.76 -17.27 -4.02
CA VAL A 109 7.25 -18.64 -3.87
C VAL A 109 6.88 -19.48 -5.10
N TRP A 110 5.65 -19.35 -5.61
CA TRP A 110 5.20 -20.06 -6.82
C TRP A 110 6.07 -19.72 -8.03
N PHE A 111 6.35 -18.43 -8.26
CA PHE A 111 7.20 -17.99 -9.36
C PHE A 111 8.71 -18.21 -9.12
N GLY A 112 9.09 -18.79 -7.97
CA GLY A 112 10.48 -19.15 -7.66
C GLY A 112 11.36 -17.97 -7.25
N PHE A 113 10.78 -16.79 -6.99
CA PHE A 113 11.52 -15.57 -6.61
C PHE A 113 11.81 -15.46 -5.11
N ALA A 114 11.25 -16.33 -4.27
CA ALA A 114 11.47 -16.32 -2.82
C ALA A 114 11.65 -17.73 -2.23
N MET A 115 12.62 -17.87 -1.31
CA MET A 115 12.79 -19.08 -0.51
C MET A 115 11.76 -19.12 0.63
N LEU A 116 11.03 -20.23 0.75
CA LEU A 116 10.09 -20.45 1.84
C LEU A 116 10.83 -20.49 3.18
N THR A 117 10.72 -19.41 3.95
CA THR A 117 11.34 -19.29 5.28
C THR A 117 10.30 -19.55 6.37
N TRP A 118 10.73 -20.17 7.48
CA TRP A 118 9.84 -20.49 8.62
C TRP A 118 9.12 -19.26 9.19
N THR A 119 9.72 -18.08 9.08
CA THR A 119 9.14 -16.79 9.48
C THR A 119 7.92 -16.42 8.63
N LEU A 120 7.94 -16.72 7.33
CA LEU A 120 6.84 -16.47 6.40
C LEU A 120 5.63 -17.35 6.72
N ALA A 121 5.89 -18.61 7.07
CA ALA A 121 4.85 -19.54 7.52
C ALA A 121 4.23 -19.11 8.86
N CYS A 122 5.03 -18.61 9.81
CA CYS A 122 4.51 -18.08 11.07
C CYS A 122 3.69 -16.80 10.87
N ALA A 123 4.15 -15.88 10.01
CA ALA A 123 3.39 -14.68 9.67
C ALA A 123 2.07 -15.01 8.96
N ALA A 124 2.08 -15.97 8.04
CA ALA A 124 0.88 -16.52 7.41
C ALA A 124 -0.12 -17.04 8.44
N ALA A 125 0.35 -17.87 9.37
CA ALA A 125 -0.48 -18.44 10.42
C ALA A 125 -1.08 -17.37 11.34
N LEU A 126 -0.32 -16.33 11.69
CA LEU A 126 -0.81 -15.23 12.52
C LEU A 126 -1.88 -14.39 11.82
N ILE A 127 -1.71 -14.12 10.52
CA ILE A 127 -2.70 -13.39 9.72
C ILE A 127 -3.99 -14.20 9.60
N VAL A 128 -3.89 -15.50 9.28
CA VAL A 128 -5.04 -16.40 9.16
C VAL A 128 -5.73 -16.58 10.52
N GLY A 129 -4.95 -16.72 11.61
CA GLY A 129 -5.46 -16.80 12.97
C GLY A 129 -6.20 -15.53 13.41
N GLY A 130 -5.63 -14.35 13.13
CA GLY A 130 -6.27 -13.06 13.39
C GLY A 130 -7.57 -12.87 12.59
N ALA A 131 -7.58 -13.33 11.34
CA ALA A 131 -8.77 -13.28 10.49
C ALA A 131 -9.89 -14.21 10.99
N ALA A 132 -9.55 -15.44 11.40
CA ALA A 132 -10.49 -16.39 11.99
C ALA A 132 -11.11 -15.84 13.28
N LEU A 133 -10.30 -15.28 14.18
CA LEU A 133 -10.77 -14.69 15.44
C LEU A 133 -11.73 -13.51 15.20
N ALA A 134 -11.44 -12.64 14.23
CA ALA A 134 -12.31 -11.52 13.89
C ALA A 134 -13.68 -11.97 13.34
N MET A 135 -13.74 -13.12 12.66
CA MET A 135 -15.00 -13.70 12.17
C MET A 135 -15.84 -14.33 13.29
N MET A 136 -15.22 -14.72 14.40
CA MET A 136 -15.85 -15.37 15.56
C MET A 136 -16.33 -14.37 16.62
N ALA A 137 -16.00 -13.08 16.49
CA ALA A 137 -16.35 -12.06 17.48
C ALA A 137 -17.89 -11.93 17.61
N PRO A 138 -18.46 -12.10 18.83
CA PRO A 138 -19.89 -11.97 19.06
C PRO A 138 -20.41 -10.57 18.73
N ARG A 139 -21.59 -10.48 18.12
CA ARG A 139 -22.24 -9.18 17.88
C ARG A 139 -22.62 -8.54 19.22
N PRO A 140 -22.27 -7.26 19.47
CA PRO A 140 -22.76 -6.58 20.65
C PRO A 140 -24.30 -6.52 20.60
N PRO A 141 -24.98 -6.69 21.75
CA PRO A 141 -26.43 -6.66 21.79
C PRO A 141 -26.94 -5.31 21.26
N ALA A 142 -27.93 -5.37 20.37
CA ALA A 142 -28.56 -4.18 19.82
C ALA A 142 -29.12 -3.35 20.98
N LEU A 143 -28.53 -2.17 21.21
CA LEU A 143 -29.08 -1.21 22.16
C LEU A 143 -30.48 -0.85 21.70
N ARG A 144 -31.49 -1.40 22.39
CA ARG A 144 -32.90 -1.07 22.24
C ARG A 144 -33.02 0.41 22.55
N ARG A 145 -33.02 1.26 21.51
CA ARG A 145 -33.44 2.65 21.63
C ARG A 145 -34.92 2.64 21.99
N SER A 146 -35.22 2.66 23.28
CA SER A 146 -36.53 3.01 23.81
C SER A 146 -36.80 4.46 23.42
N ALA A 147 -37.89 4.64 22.67
CA ALA A 147 -38.53 5.91 22.38
C ALA A 147 -39.02 6.60 23.65
#